data_AF-A0A821FGX1-F1
#
_entry.id   AF-A0A821FGX1-F1
#
_cell.length_a   1.000
_cell.length_b   1.000
_cell.length_c   1.000
_cell.angle_alpha   90.00
_cell.angle_beta   90.00
_cell.angle_gamma   90.00
#
_symmetry.space_group_name_H-M   'P 1'
#
loop_
_entity.id
_entity.type
_entity.pdbx_description
1 polymer ?
#
loop_
_entity_poly.entity_id
_entity_poly.type
_entity_poly.pdbx_seq_one_letter_code
_entity_poly.pdbx_strand_id
1 'polypeptide(L)'
;RLWRKTRSKTTVANCSGADPNRNWDYDFCKTYSTTRPPQFELQDGGSIQAVDALTAVHGTKYQHGSVAQLISPTSGSTIDWTYGIANVTFSYGVELRDT
;
A
#
# COMPACT_ATOMS: atom_id res chain seq x y z
N ARG A 1 -19.23 -13.27 -2.19
CA ARG A 1 -17.92 -13.40 -2.88
C ARG A 1 -17.00 -12.19 -2.69
N LEU A 2 -17.49 -11.03 -2.22
CA LEU A 2 -16.76 -9.75 -2.16
C LEU A 2 -16.14 -9.42 -0.79
N TRP A 3 -15.98 -10.40 0.10
CA TRP A 3 -15.42 -10.15 1.44
C TRP A 3 -13.91 -9.91 1.37
N ARG A 4 -13.41 -8.84 2.00
CA ARG A 4 -11.99 -8.42 1.97
C ARG A 4 -11.26 -8.42 3.31
N LYS A 5 -12.00 -8.39 4.42
CA LYS A 5 -11.42 -8.31 5.78
C LYS A 5 -10.99 -9.69 6.27
N THR A 6 -10.30 -9.75 7.41
CA THR A 6 -10.08 -11.01 8.12
C THR A 6 -11.42 -11.64 8.58
N ARG A 7 -11.37 -12.83 9.18
CA ARG A 7 -12.54 -13.55 9.74
C ARG A 7 -12.57 -13.58 11.27
N SER A 8 -11.75 -12.76 11.92
CA SER A 8 -11.70 -12.69 13.39
C SER A 8 -13.04 -12.24 13.98
N LYS A 9 -13.40 -12.78 15.15
CA LYS A 9 -14.53 -12.29 15.94
C LYS A 9 -14.18 -10.92 16.53
N THR A 10 -15.16 -10.03 16.62
CA THR A 10 -15.01 -8.74 17.28
C THR A 10 -15.88 -8.69 18.53
N THR A 11 -15.65 -7.69 19.39
CA THR A 11 -16.50 -7.43 20.57
C THR A 11 -17.87 -6.84 20.20
N VAL A 12 -18.02 -6.36 18.97
CA VAL A 12 -19.27 -5.80 18.46
C VAL A 12 -20.12 -6.92 17.87
N ALA A 13 -21.33 -7.08 18.40
CA ALA A 13 -22.27 -8.09 17.93
C ALA A 13 -22.51 -7.97 16.41
N ASN A 14 -22.62 -9.11 15.73
CA ASN A 14 -22.83 -9.22 14.28
C ASN A 14 -21.76 -8.57 13.40
N CYS A 15 -20.63 -8.13 13.96
CA CYS A 15 -19.47 -7.65 13.21
C CYS A 15 -18.37 -8.72 13.15
N SER A 16 -17.60 -8.72 12.06
CA SER A 16 -16.48 -9.64 11.90
C SER A 16 -15.36 -8.99 11.08
N GLY A 17 -14.13 -9.35 11.41
CA GLY A 17 -12.94 -9.01 10.66
C GLY A 17 -12.44 -7.57 10.83
N ALA A 18 -11.12 -7.45 10.72
CA ALA A 18 -10.40 -6.20 10.56
C ALA A 18 -9.83 -6.11 9.14
N ASP A 19 -9.58 -4.90 8.65
CA ASP A 19 -8.86 -4.70 7.39
C ASP A 19 -7.37 -5.02 7.62
N PRO A 20 -6.83 -6.08 7.00
CA PRO A 20 -5.44 -6.49 7.23
C PRO A 20 -4.42 -5.44 6.76
N ASN A 21 -4.78 -4.52 5.85
CA ASN A 21 -3.90 -3.45 5.38
C ASN A 21 -4.23 -2.09 6.05
N ARG A 22 -4.90 -2.11 7.20
CA ARG A 22 -5.08 -0.97 8.12
C ARG A 22 -4.75 -1.36 9.57
N ASN A 23 -3.97 -2.44 9.74
CA ASN A 23 -3.76 -3.11 11.02
C ASN A 23 -2.28 -3.35 11.35
N TRP A 24 -1.39 -2.57 10.73
CA TRP A 24 0.05 -2.60 11.01
C TRP A 24 0.45 -1.49 11.96
N ASP A 25 1.47 -1.72 12.78
CA ASP A 25 1.97 -0.79 13.79
C ASP A 25 2.84 0.32 13.18
N TYR A 26 2.28 1.02 12.20
CA TYR A 26 2.82 2.24 11.63
C TYR A 26 1.67 3.24 11.54
N ASP A 27 1.66 4.18 12.48
CA ASP A 27 0.54 5.10 12.70
C ASP A 27 -0.83 4.42 12.77
N PHE A 28 -0.88 3.22 13.38
CA PHE A 28 -2.10 2.42 13.52
C PHE A 28 -3.26 3.22 14.12
N CYS A 29 -4.38 3.32 13.38
CA CYS A 29 -5.57 4.10 13.74
C CYS A 29 -5.31 5.59 14.04
N LYS A 30 -4.19 6.15 13.57
CA LYS A 30 -3.88 7.58 13.67
C LYS A 30 -4.18 8.30 12.34
N THR A 31 -3.68 9.53 12.22
CA THR A 31 -3.71 10.32 10.99
C THR A 31 -2.80 9.72 9.91
N TYR A 32 -3.00 10.17 8.68
CA TYR A 32 -2.14 9.90 7.53
C TYR A 32 -1.23 11.10 7.25
N SER A 33 -0.19 10.86 6.45
CA SER A 33 0.71 11.91 5.92
C SER A 33 0.81 11.81 4.41
N THR A 34 1.02 12.95 3.76
CA THR A 34 1.39 13.05 2.33
C THR A 34 2.88 13.33 2.13
N THR A 35 3.64 13.45 3.22
CA THR A 35 5.09 13.65 3.19
C THR A 35 5.76 12.40 2.61
N ARG A 36 6.66 12.62 1.66
CA ARG A 36 7.44 11.55 1.02
C ARG A 36 8.58 11.08 1.93
N PRO A 37 8.92 9.77 1.91
CA PRO A 37 10.08 9.27 2.65
C PRO A 37 11.40 9.79 2.07
N PRO A 38 12.50 9.82 2.86
CA PRO A 38 13.80 10.29 2.35
C PRO A 38 14.30 9.52 1.13
N GLN A 39 14.00 8.23 1.01
CA GLN A 39 14.38 7.38 -0.12
C GLN A 39 13.33 7.35 -1.25
N PHE A 40 12.37 8.29 -1.28
CA PHE A 40 11.30 8.31 -2.28
C PHE A 40 11.82 8.29 -3.72
N GLU A 41 12.77 9.15 -4.08
CA GLU A 41 13.27 9.23 -5.45
C GLU A 41 13.95 7.92 -5.89
N LEU A 42 14.61 7.22 -4.97
CA LEU A 42 15.20 5.90 -5.24
C LEU A 42 14.11 4.83 -5.47
N GLN A 43 13.08 4.83 -4.63
CA GLN A 43 11.96 3.90 -4.76
C GLN A 43 11.19 4.14 -6.06
N ASP A 44 10.89 5.39 -6.39
CA ASP A 44 10.14 5.78 -7.59
C ASP A 44 10.93 5.50 -8.88
N GLY A 45 12.26 5.69 -8.87
CA GLY A 45 13.13 5.25 -9.96
C GLY A 45 13.05 3.73 -10.23
N GLY A 46 12.84 2.92 -9.18
CA GLY A 46 12.55 1.49 -9.32
C GLY A 46 11.15 1.22 -9.88
N SER A 47 10.14 1.99 -9.44
CA SER A 47 8.76 1.88 -9.94
C SER A 47 8.67 2.22 -11.43
N ILE A 48 9.35 3.28 -11.89
CA ILE A 48 9.41 3.66 -13.31
C ILE A 48 9.89 2.49 -14.17
N GLN A 49 11.03 1.88 -13.79
CA GLN A 49 11.58 0.74 -14.53
C GLN A 49 10.64 -0.47 -14.52
N ALA A 50 9.97 -0.73 -13.39
CA ALA A 50 9.01 -1.82 -13.29
C ALA A 50 7.76 -1.58 -14.19
N VAL A 51 7.24 -0.34 -14.21
CA VAL A 51 6.11 0.04 -15.07
C VAL A 51 6.47 -0.04 -16.55
N ASP A 52 7.65 0.43 -16.95
CA ASP A 52 8.13 0.34 -18.32
C ASP A 52 8.26 -1.11 -18.77
N ALA A 53 8.84 -1.97 -17.92
CA ALA A 53 8.96 -3.40 -18.19
C ALA A 53 7.59 -4.09 -18.33
N LEU A 54 6.63 -3.79 -17.43
CA LEU A 54 5.26 -4.31 -17.51
C LEU A 54 4.55 -3.84 -18.79
N THR A 55 4.75 -2.58 -19.16
CA THR A 55 4.18 -1.99 -20.38
C THR A 55 4.74 -2.69 -21.63
N ALA A 56 6.03 -3.03 -21.65
CA ALA A 56 6.66 -3.68 -22.81
C ALA A 56 6.08 -5.06 -23.14
N VAL A 57 5.55 -5.81 -22.16
CA VAL A 57 5.02 -7.17 -22.41
C VAL A 57 3.65 -7.15 -23.11
N HIS A 58 2.74 -6.30 -22.64
CA HIS A 58 1.33 -6.33 -23.07
C HIS A 58 0.70 -4.94 -23.30
N GLY A 59 1.50 -3.87 -23.29
CA GLY A 59 1.01 -2.50 -23.45
C GLY A 59 0.14 -1.98 -22.31
N THR A 60 0.04 -2.71 -21.18
CA THR A 60 -0.75 -2.29 -20.03
C THR A 60 -0.07 -1.12 -19.34
N LYS A 61 -0.80 -0.03 -19.16
CA LYS A 61 -0.29 1.19 -18.56
C LYS A 61 -0.57 1.16 -17.06
N TYR A 62 0.46 1.43 -16.26
CA TYR A 62 0.35 1.61 -14.82
C TYR A 62 0.81 3.01 -14.43
N GLN A 63 0.27 3.52 -13.32
CA GLN A 63 0.77 4.72 -12.66
C GLN A 63 1.77 4.33 -11.58
N HIS A 64 2.74 5.21 -11.29
CA HIS A 64 3.71 5.03 -10.21
C HIS A 64 3.82 6.32 -9.37
N GLY A 65 4.24 6.17 -8.11
CA GLY A 65 4.29 7.24 -7.13
C GLY A 65 3.91 6.78 -5.73
N SER A 66 3.75 7.72 -4.80
CA SER A 66 3.33 7.40 -3.43
C SER A 66 1.84 7.05 -3.35
N VAL A 67 1.47 6.11 -2.48
CA VAL A 67 0.07 5.69 -2.28
C VAL A 67 -0.82 6.88 -1.90
N ALA A 68 -0.32 7.78 -1.05
CA ALA A 68 -1.05 8.96 -0.62
C ALA A 68 -1.39 9.94 -1.76
N GLN A 69 -0.58 9.95 -2.84
CA GLN A 69 -0.80 10.80 -4.02
C GLN A 69 -1.62 10.10 -5.09
N LEU A 70 -1.42 8.81 -5.31
CA LEU A 70 -2.08 8.07 -6.39
C LEU A 70 -3.49 7.58 -6.05
N ILE A 71 -3.72 7.18 -4.79
CA ILE A 71 -4.97 6.50 -4.40
C ILE A 71 -5.69 7.33 -3.34
N SER A 72 -5.16 7.31 -2.12
CA SER A 72 -5.64 8.13 -1.00
C SER A 72 -4.67 8.02 0.18
N PRO A 73 -4.62 9.04 1.05
CA PRO A 73 -3.88 8.94 2.30
C PRO A 73 -4.49 7.91 3.26
N THR A 74 -3.67 7.07 3.89
CA THR A 74 -4.13 5.98 4.78
C THR A 74 -3.15 5.78 5.93
N SER A 75 -3.56 5.02 6.96
CA SER A 75 -2.72 4.67 8.10
C SER A 75 -2.78 3.16 8.39
N GLY A 76 -1.76 2.63 9.07
CA GLY A 76 -1.66 1.20 9.38
C GLY A 76 -1.46 0.30 8.16
N SER A 77 -0.85 0.81 7.09
CA SER A 77 -0.57 0.05 5.88
C SER A 77 0.67 -0.84 6.03
N THR A 78 0.70 -1.94 5.28
CA THR A 78 1.81 -2.89 5.30
C THR A 78 3.10 -2.26 4.80
N ILE A 79 3.04 -1.50 3.69
CA ILE A 79 4.24 -0.95 3.04
C ILE A 79 4.89 0.16 3.86
N ASP A 80 4.09 0.92 4.62
CA ASP A 80 4.62 1.94 5.51
C ASP A 80 5.31 1.28 6.72
N TRP A 81 4.73 0.19 7.23
CA TRP A 81 5.35 -0.59 8.30
C TRP A 81 6.65 -1.29 7.87
N THR A 82 6.67 -1.91 6.69
CA THR A 82 7.89 -2.58 6.20
C THR A 82 9.01 -1.57 5.97
N TYR A 83 8.68 -0.38 5.46
CA TYR A 83 9.64 0.69 5.28
C TYR A 83 10.10 1.30 6.61
N GLY A 84 9.15 1.77 7.42
CA GLY A 84 9.42 2.60 8.60
C GLY A 84 9.79 1.85 9.87
N ILE A 85 9.39 0.58 10.02
CA ILE A 85 9.69 -0.25 11.20
C ILE A 85 10.64 -1.39 10.85
N ALA A 86 10.35 -2.13 9.77
CA ALA A 86 11.17 -3.29 9.39
C ALA A 86 12.45 -2.91 8.61
N ASN A 87 12.67 -1.61 8.34
CA ASN A 87 13.83 -1.08 7.62
C ASN A 87 14.04 -1.69 6.22
N VAL A 88 12.95 -2.07 5.55
CA VAL A 88 12.99 -2.56 4.17
C VAL A 88 12.85 -1.38 3.22
N THR A 89 13.98 -0.91 2.68
CA THR A 89 14.01 0.27 1.79
C THR A 89 13.12 0.10 0.57
N PHE A 90 13.08 -1.09 -0.04
CA PHE A 90 12.30 -1.38 -1.24
C PHE A 90 10.94 -1.98 -0.89
N SER A 91 10.06 -1.15 -0.34
CA SER A 91 8.68 -1.53 0.04
C SER A 91 7.68 -1.00 -1.00
N TYR A 92 6.99 -1.90 -1.70
CA TYR A 92 6.07 -1.55 -2.80
C TYR A 92 4.68 -2.16 -2.61
N GLY A 93 3.65 -1.41 -3.00
CA GLY A 93 2.29 -1.90 -3.17
C GLY A 93 1.93 -1.90 -4.66
N VAL A 94 1.30 -2.96 -5.14
CA VAL A 94 0.93 -3.12 -6.55
C VAL A 94 -0.57 -3.38 -6.64
N GLU A 95 -1.28 -2.49 -7.32
CA GLU A 95 -2.68 -2.69 -7.72
C GLU A 95 -2.69 -3.22 -9.15
N LEU A 96 -3.31 -4.38 -9.37
CA LEU A 96 -3.30 -5.08 -10.66
C LEU A 96 -4.45 -4.63 -11.56
N ARG A 97 -4.59 -5.29 -12.72
CA ARG A 97 -5.67 -5.02 -13.69
C ARG A 97 -7.06 -5.24 -13.08
N ASP A 98 -8.11 -4.64 -13.65
CA ASP A 98 -8.12 -3.70 -14.79
C ASP A 98 -8.09 -2.22 -14.36
N THR A 99 -8.31 -1.31 -15.31
CA THR A 99 -8.37 0.15 -15.10
C THR A 99 -9.52 0.75 -15.90
#